data_AF-A0A498MDK9-F1
#
_entry.id   AF-A0A498MDK9-F1
#
_cell.length_a   1.000
_cell.length_b   1.000
_cell.length_c   1.000
_cell.angle_alpha   90.00
_cell.angle_beta   90.00
_cell.angle_gamma   90.00
#
_symmetry.space_group_name_H-M   'P 1'
#
loop_
_entity.id
_entity.type
_entity.pdbx_description
1 polymer ?
#
loop_
_entity_poly.entity_id
_entity_poly.type
_entity_poly.pdbx_seq_one_letter_code
_entity_poly.pdbx_strand_id
1 'polypeptide(L)'
;MGRGPGSLKACCCGPTFGDEPDLVRDNGGVERENAVKKDGRIDRAIGVCKKLVSHFSHSWKASDALAKVQKELSLPSHCLISECQTRWGSRQMMISRILEQQQALTQVLSADKKLRHLIPTWQDIDVLESVSKSLGPMLDFTDALSGDEYVSVSFVKPVLQLFNTSLLEMREEDTDLTKNIKKKMLDYLNEKYEDDDTQKLLDMASFLDPRFKMDFISADKKTQVKATVASQMMECQKKSSCSTDVEPNVTSATQAKKAKKSLGSFFKQRETEAKGDSSLTLKDALEAELNTYLLTPPIDKEEDPLAWWKVHKLSFPHLARLARKYLCIPATSSPSERLFSTSGNIVTCQRTCLKPAKPQWATEYTASSANEPL
;
A
#
# COMPACT_ATOMS: atom_id res chain seq x y z
N MET A 1 -29.38 28.01 -46.06
CA MET A 1 -29.64 26.57 -45.85
C MET A 1 -28.30 25.85 -45.82
N GLY A 2 -27.94 25.22 -44.71
CA GLY A 2 -26.70 24.46 -44.57
C GLY A 2 -26.62 23.86 -43.17
N ARG A 3 -26.98 22.58 -43.05
CA ARG A 3 -27.01 21.81 -41.80
C ARG A 3 -25.61 21.24 -41.52
N GLY A 4 -25.10 21.43 -40.31
CA GLY A 4 -23.94 20.68 -39.77
C GLY A 4 -24.41 19.50 -38.92
N PRO A 5 -23.67 18.37 -38.89
CA PRO A 5 -24.12 17.13 -38.25
C PRO A 5 -23.91 17.15 -36.73
N GLY A 6 -24.91 16.62 -36.03
CA GLY A 6 -25.00 16.56 -34.58
C GLY A 6 -24.09 15.51 -33.94
N SER A 7 -23.53 15.89 -32.79
CA SER A 7 -22.76 15.02 -31.92
C SER A 7 -23.71 14.24 -31.00
N LEU A 8 -23.76 12.92 -31.21
CA LEU A 8 -24.53 11.96 -30.41
C LEU A 8 -23.80 11.71 -29.09
N LYS A 9 -24.33 12.26 -27.98
CA LYS A 9 -24.06 11.80 -26.62
C LYS A 9 -24.93 10.57 -26.35
N ALA A 10 -24.31 9.39 -26.25
CA ALA A 10 -24.97 8.19 -25.77
C ALA A 10 -24.78 8.08 -24.25
N CYS A 11 -25.84 8.37 -23.50
CA CYS A 11 -26.03 7.87 -22.15
C CYS A 11 -26.42 6.39 -22.25
N CYS A 12 -25.67 5.50 -21.62
CA CYS A 12 -26.06 4.10 -21.45
C CYS A 12 -26.29 3.82 -19.97
N CYS A 13 -27.53 4.02 -19.50
CA CYS A 13 -28.07 3.27 -18.38
C CYS A 13 -28.52 1.91 -18.91
N GLY A 14 -27.99 0.83 -18.36
CA GLY A 14 -28.39 -0.56 -18.66
C GLY A 14 -29.03 -1.24 -17.42
N PRO A 15 -29.85 -2.28 -17.62
CA PRO A 15 -30.90 -2.69 -16.69
C PRO A 15 -30.46 -3.74 -15.64
N THR A 16 -31.28 -3.84 -14.59
CA THR A 16 -31.24 -4.80 -13.48
C THR A 16 -31.67 -6.22 -13.89
N PHE A 17 -30.88 -7.24 -13.54
CA PHE A 17 -31.20 -8.67 -13.37
C PHE A 17 -30.16 -9.19 -12.35
N GLY A 18 -30.42 -10.01 -11.32
CA GLY A 18 -31.31 -11.16 -11.13
C GLY A 18 -30.41 -12.31 -10.62
N ASP A 19 -30.75 -12.89 -9.46
CA ASP A 19 -29.93 -13.71 -8.55
C ASP A 19 -29.18 -14.94 -9.12
N GLU A 20 -27.93 -15.20 -8.64
CA GLU A 20 -27.30 -16.48 -8.15
C GLU A 20 -25.74 -16.39 -8.14
N PRO A 21 -24.99 -17.25 -7.39
CA PRO A 21 -24.84 -17.37 -5.94
C PRO A 21 -23.50 -16.82 -5.40
N ASP A 22 -23.45 -16.61 -4.08
CA ASP A 22 -22.35 -16.05 -3.30
C ASP A 22 -20.99 -16.73 -3.49
N LEU A 23 -20.06 -16.00 -4.11
CA LEU A 23 -18.63 -16.14 -3.88
C LEU A 23 -18.15 -14.90 -3.14
N VAL A 24 -17.85 -15.11 -1.85
CA VAL A 24 -17.27 -14.21 -0.84
C VAL A 24 -16.65 -12.96 -1.47
N ARG A 25 -17.47 -11.91 -1.62
CA ARG A 25 -16.99 -10.55 -1.85
C ARG A 25 -16.50 -10.06 -0.50
N ASP A 26 -15.23 -9.68 -0.45
CA ASP A 26 -14.66 -8.93 0.67
C ASP A 26 -15.45 -7.61 0.83
N ASN A 27 -16.43 -7.65 1.75
CA ASN A 27 -17.23 -6.50 2.16
C ASN A 27 -16.44 -5.55 3.08
N GLY A 28 -15.15 -5.80 3.30
CA GLY A 28 -14.30 -5.02 4.19
C GLY A 28 -14.21 -3.53 3.83
N GLY A 29 -14.46 -3.14 2.58
CA GLY A 29 -14.50 -1.73 2.17
C GLY A 29 -15.77 -0.98 2.61
N VAL A 30 -16.91 -1.67 2.69
CA VAL A 30 -18.21 -1.07 3.04
C VAL A 30 -18.35 -0.90 4.55
N GLU A 31 -17.71 -1.76 5.34
CA GLU A 31 -17.72 -1.69 6.80
C GLU A 31 -16.79 -0.60 7.37
N ARG A 32 -15.68 -0.27 6.70
CA ARG A 32 -14.70 0.72 7.17
C ARG A 32 -15.24 2.16 7.23
N GLU A 33 -16.24 2.48 6.42
CA GLU A 33 -16.92 3.79 6.45
C GLU A 33 -18.06 3.84 7.50
N ASN A 34 -18.49 2.69 8.03
CA ASN A 34 -19.65 2.62 8.93
C ASN A 34 -19.38 3.18 10.34
N ALA A 35 -18.12 3.40 10.73
CA ALA A 35 -17.79 4.05 12.01
C ALA A 35 -18.25 5.52 12.06
N VAL A 36 -18.35 6.17 10.90
CA VAL A 36 -18.76 7.58 10.73
C VAL A 36 -20.28 7.73 10.50
N LYS A 37 -20.97 6.69 10.01
CA LYS A 37 -22.40 6.70 9.59
C LYS A 37 -23.44 6.77 10.72
N LYS A 38 -23.08 7.20 11.93
CA LYS A 38 -24.03 7.27 13.07
C LYS A 38 -24.23 8.68 13.64
N ASP A 39 -23.60 9.71 13.08
CA ASP A 39 -23.80 11.10 13.50
C ASP A 39 -24.63 11.86 12.46
N GLY A 40 -25.87 12.21 12.81
CA GLY A 40 -26.79 12.91 11.91
C GLY A 40 -26.28 14.26 11.42
N ARG A 41 -25.31 14.88 12.11
CA ARG A 41 -24.63 16.10 11.66
C ARG A 41 -23.73 15.83 10.45
N ILE A 42 -23.01 14.71 10.48
CA ILE A 42 -22.14 14.28 9.39
C ILE A 42 -22.97 13.93 8.15
N ASP A 43 -24.06 13.17 8.33
CA ASP A 43 -24.95 12.79 7.23
C ASP A 43 -25.60 14.02 6.56
N ARG A 44 -26.02 15.00 7.36
CA ARG A 44 -26.53 16.28 6.85
C ARG A 44 -25.47 17.00 6.01
N ALA A 45 -24.27 17.21 6.55
CA ALA A 45 -23.20 17.95 5.90
C ALA A 45 -22.76 17.28 4.58
N ILE A 46 -22.59 15.95 4.59
CA ILE A 46 -22.28 15.16 3.38
C ILE A 46 -23.44 15.23 2.37
N GLY A 47 -24.69 15.19 2.85
CA GLY A 47 -25.87 15.33 1.98
C GLY A 47 -25.90 16.67 1.24
N VAL A 48 -25.52 17.76 1.90
CA VAL A 48 -25.37 19.08 1.26
C VAL A 48 -24.26 19.04 0.22
N CYS A 49 -23.09 18.47 0.55
CA CYS A 49 -21.97 18.31 -0.39
C CYS A 49 -22.39 17.56 -1.66
N LYS A 50 -23.11 16.44 -1.53
CA LYS A 50 -23.57 15.64 -2.68
C LYS A 50 -24.50 16.44 -3.61
N LYS A 51 -25.45 17.19 -3.04
CA LYS A 51 -26.37 18.04 -3.81
C LYS A 51 -25.63 19.17 -4.52
N LEU A 52 -24.67 19.78 -3.81
CA LEU A 52 -23.80 20.82 -4.33
C LEU A 52 -23.01 20.32 -5.54
N VAL A 53 -22.26 19.23 -5.40
CA VAL A 53 -21.48 18.64 -6.49
C VAL A 53 -22.36 18.24 -7.66
N SER A 54 -23.53 17.65 -7.40
CA SER A 54 -24.49 17.27 -8.44
C SER A 54 -24.94 18.48 -9.28
N HIS A 55 -25.23 19.62 -8.65
CA HIS A 55 -25.62 20.84 -9.36
C HIS A 55 -24.53 21.31 -10.33
N PHE A 56 -23.29 21.41 -9.87
CA PHE A 56 -22.16 21.86 -10.69
C PHE A 56 -21.72 20.83 -11.74
N SER A 57 -21.98 19.54 -11.52
CA SER A 57 -21.66 18.48 -12.49
C SER A 57 -22.62 18.45 -13.67
N HIS A 58 -23.90 18.80 -13.45
CA HIS A 58 -24.94 18.75 -14.48
C HIS A 58 -25.21 20.10 -15.16
N SER A 59 -24.67 21.20 -14.64
CA SER A 59 -24.89 22.55 -15.16
C SER A 59 -23.60 23.17 -15.67
N TRP A 60 -23.39 23.11 -16.99
CA TRP A 60 -22.22 23.74 -17.64
C TRP A 60 -22.11 25.23 -17.30
N LYS A 61 -23.25 25.92 -17.17
CA LYS A 61 -23.29 27.35 -16.80
C LYS A 61 -22.77 27.57 -15.39
N ALA A 62 -23.12 26.68 -14.46
CA ALA A 62 -22.62 26.75 -13.09
C ALA A 62 -21.13 26.43 -13.01
N SER A 63 -20.65 25.43 -13.78
CA SER A 63 -19.22 25.11 -13.85
C SER A 63 -18.40 26.25 -14.46
N ASP A 64 -18.90 26.90 -15.53
CA ASP A 64 -18.27 28.07 -16.14
C ASP A 64 -18.24 29.28 -15.19
N ALA A 65 -19.34 29.52 -14.47
CA ALA A 65 -19.38 30.55 -13.44
C ALA A 65 -18.38 30.28 -12.30
N LEU A 66 -18.27 29.03 -11.85
CA LEU A 66 -17.28 28.61 -10.86
C LEU A 66 -15.85 28.87 -11.35
N ALA A 67 -15.54 28.51 -12.59
CA ALA A 67 -14.22 28.74 -13.17
C ALA A 67 -13.84 30.23 -13.28
N LYS A 68 -14.83 31.11 -13.53
CA LYS A 68 -14.63 32.57 -13.55
C LYS A 68 -14.32 33.10 -12.15
N VAL A 69 -15.15 32.74 -11.17
CA VAL A 69 -14.96 33.17 -9.77
C VAL A 69 -13.67 32.61 -9.19
N GLN A 70 -13.28 31.38 -9.51
CA GLN A 70 -11.99 30.81 -9.13
C GLN A 70 -10.82 31.70 -9.58
N LYS A 71 -10.86 32.20 -10.82
CA LYS A 71 -9.84 33.12 -11.34
C LYS A 71 -9.85 34.47 -10.64
N GLU A 72 -11.04 35.02 -10.37
CA GLU A 72 -11.19 36.29 -9.64
C GLU A 72 -10.60 36.21 -8.23
N LEU A 73 -10.81 35.09 -7.54
CA LEU A 73 -10.31 34.83 -6.19
C LEU A 73 -8.88 34.27 -6.15
N SER A 74 -8.21 34.15 -7.30
CA SER A 74 -6.89 33.51 -7.41
C SER A 74 -6.83 32.09 -6.81
N LEU A 75 -7.93 31.35 -6.89
CA LEU A 75 -8.03 29.96 -6.45
C LEU A 75 -7.68 29.00 -7.60
N PRO A 76 -7.21 27.77 -7.29
CA PRO A 76 -7.03 26.74 -8.29
C PRO A 76 -8.33 26.46 -9.06
N SER A 77 -8.24 26.39 -10.40
CA SER A 77 -9.39 26.15 -11.28
C SER A 77 -9.78 24.66 -11.32
N HIS A 78 -10.23 24.14 -10.18
CA HIS A 78 -10.58 22.73 -10.04
C HIS A 78 -12.08 22.46 -10.22
N CYS A 79 -12.39 21.35 -10.87
CA CYS A 79 -13.74 20.80 -10.87
C CYS A 79 -14.06 20.16 -9.51
N LEU A 80 -15.35 20.16 -9.14
CA LEU A 80 -15.81 19.45 -7.96
C LEU A 80 -15.73 17.93 -8.17
N ILE A 81 -15.49 17.19 -7.09
CA ILE A 81 -15.30 15.73 -7.11
C ILE A 81 -16.56 15.08 -6.56
N SER A 82 -17.13 14.13 -7.30
CA SER A 82 -18.27 13.33 -6.85
C SER A 82 -17.82 12.15 -6.00
N GLU A 83 -18.53 11.89 -4.90
CA GLU A 83 -18.36 10.66 -4.13
C GLU A 83 -18.73 9.43 -4.98
N CYS A 84 -17.87 8.42 -4.95
CA CYS A 84 -18.04 7.16 -5.64
C CYS A 84 -17.95 6.02 -4.63
N GLN A 85 -19.05 5.30 -4.43
CA GLN A 85 -19.13 4.25 -3.41
C GLN A 85 -18.09 3.14 -3.57
N THR A 86 -17.64 2.87 -4.80
CA THR A 86 -16.65 1.83 -5.10
C THR A 86 -15.20 2.33 -5.05
N ARG A 87 -14.97 3.63 -4.85
CA ARG A 87 -13.63 4.22 -4.75
C ARG A 87 -13.41 4.74 -3.33
N TRP A 88 -12.65 3.97 -2.56
CA TRP A 88 -12.14 4.38 -1.25
C TRP A 88 -11.49 5.78 -1.34
N GLY A 89 -11.77 6.63 -0.37
CA GLY A 89 -11.24 8.01 -0.34
C GLY A 89 -12.03 9.06 -1.13
N SER A 90 -12.93 8.67 -2.04
CA SER A 90 -13.67 9.64 -2.87
C SER A 90 -14.52 10.63 -2.08
N ARG A 91 -15.09 10.21 -0.94
CA ARG A 91 -15.80 11.10 0.00
C ARG A 91 -14.85 12.15 0.57
N GLN A 92 -13.68 11.74 1.06
CA GLN A 92 -12.69 12.66 1.63
C GLN A 92 -12.20 13.66 0.57
N MET A 93 -11.91 13.19 -0.66
CA MET A 93 -11.53 14.07 -1.78
C MET A 93 -12.63 15.08 -2.13
N MET A 94 -13.90 14.67 -2.11
CA MET A 94 -15.04 15.58 -2.29
C MET A 94 -15.07 16.65 -1.20
N ILE A 95 -14.93 16.26 0.07
CA ILE A 95 -14.94 17.17 1.22
C ILE A 95 -13.78 18.17 1.11
N SER A 96 -12.55 17.69 0.91
CA SER A 96 -11.37 18.56 0.77
C SER A 96 -11.51 19.54 -0.40
N ARG A 97 -12.07 19.10 -1.55
CA ARG A 97 -12.32 19.98 -2.69
C ARG A 97 -13.36 21.05 -2.39
N ILE A 98 -14.43 20.72 -1.65
CA ILE A 98 -15.47 21.68 -1.28
C ILE A 98 -14.92 22.73 -0.30
N LEU A 99 -14.13 22.30 0.68
CA LEU A 99 -13.47 23.20 1.63
C LEU A 99 -12.48 24.13 0.91
N GLU A 100 -11.66 23.61 -0.01
CA GLU A 100 -10.75 24.42 -0.85
C GLU A 100 -11.49 25.49 -1.66
N GLN A 101 -12.67 25.14 -2.19
CA GLN A 101 -13.43 25.98 -3.11
C GLN A 101 -14.57 26.77 -2.42
N GLN A 102 -14.61 26.77 -1.08
CA GLN A 102 -15.74 27.28 -0.29
C GLN A 102 -16.09 28.72 -0.65
N GLN A 103 -15.08 29.60 -0.79
CA GLN A 103 -15.28 31.02 -1.11
C GLN A 103 -15.91 31.19 -2.50
N ALA A 104 -15.35 30.51 -3.51
CA ALA A 104 -15.86 30.57 -4.88
C ALA A 104 -17.28 30.01 -4.98
N LEU A 105 -17.54 28.87 -4.32
CA LEU A 105 -18.87 28.25 -4.29
C LEU A 105 -19.90 29.18 -3.65
N THR A 106 -19.55 29.81 -2.53
CA THR A 106 -20.44 30.75 -1.83
C THR A 106 -20.79 31.94 -2.70
N GLN A 107 -19.80 32.52 -3.40
CA GLN A 107 -20.03 33.66 -4.30
C GLN A 107 -20.94 33.30 -5.48
N VAL A 108 -20.70 32.16 -6.15
CA VAL A 108 -21.53 31.72 -7.27
C VAL A 108 -22.97 31.43 -6.83
N LEU A 109 -23.15 30.72 -5.72
CA LEU A 109 -24.49 30.34 -5.23
C LEU A 109 -25.26 31.53 -4.66
N SER A 110 -24.58 32.53 -4.12
CA SER A 110 -25.23 33.73 -3.56
C SER A 110 -25.92 34.58 -4.63
N ALA A 111 -25.42 34.51 -5.88
CA ALA A 111 -25.96 35.21 -7.03
C ALA A 111 -27.36 34.70 -7.44
N ASP A 112 -27.69 33.42 -7.20
CA ASP A 112 -29.02 32.86 -7.47
C ASP A 112 -29.77 32.54 -6.17
N LYS A 113 -30.87 33.26 -5.92
CA LYS A 113 -31.73 33.05 -4.75
C LYS A 113 -32.19 31.59 -4.59
N LYS A 114 -32.41 30.87 -5.70
CA LYS A 114 -32.86 29.47 -5.67
C LYS A 114 -31.77 28.53 -5.19
N LEU A 115 -30.50 28.89 -5.33
CA LEU A 115 -29.36 28.03 -5.02
C LEU A 115 -28.76 28.28 -3.64
N ARG A 116 -29.17 29.33 -2.94
CA ARG A 116 -28.66 29.69 -1.59
C ARG A 116 -28.78 28.57 -0.55
N HIS A 117 -29.79 27.71 -0.69
CA HIS A 117 -29.98 26.56 0.20
C HIS A 117 -28.91 25.47 0.04
N LEU A 118 -28.09 25.52 -1.03
CA LEU A 118 -26.96 24.62 -1.25
C LEU A 118 -25.66 25.13 -0.64
N ILE A 119 -25.63 26.36 -0.13
CA ILE A 119 -24.45 26.90 0.56
C ILE A 119 -24.36 26.17 1.91
N PRO A 120 -23.26 25.44 2.19
CA PRO A 120 -23.08 24.81 3.49
C PRO A 120 -23.13 25.84 4.61
N THR A 121 -23.84 25.55 5.71
CA THR A 121 -23.85 26.47 6.86
C THR A 121 -22.53 26.40 7.60
N TRP A 122 -22.25 27.37 8.49
CA TRP A 122 -21.04 27.32 9.31
C TRP A 122 -20.93 26.00 10.10
N GLN A 123 -22.05 25.47 10.62
CA GLN A 123 -22.06 24.15 11.28
C GLN A 123 -21.70 23.01 10.32
N ASP A 124 -22.15 23.09 9.06
CA ASP A 124 -21.79 22.07 8.06
C ASP A 124 -20.30 22.15 7.78
N ILE A 125 -19.74 23.36 7.64
CA ILE A 125 -18.30 23.58 7.42
C ILE A 125 -17.49 23.04 8.60
N ASP A 126 -17.83 23.37 9.85
CA ASP A 126 -17.14 22.87 11.04
C ASP A 126 -17.12 21.33 11.11
N VAL A 127 -18.23 20.70 10.72
CA VAL A 127 -18.34 19.23 10.64
C VAL A 127 -17.45 18.68 9.52
N LEU A 128 -17.46 19.29 8.34
CA LEU A 128 -16.62 18.89 7.21
C LEU A 128 -15.14 19.03 7.52
N GLU A 129 -14.73 20.11 8.18
CA GLU A 129 -13.36 20.31 8.66
C GLU A 129 -12.97 19.27 9.70
N SER A 130 -13.84 18.97 10.66
CA SER A 130 -13.61 17.92 11.68
C SER A 130 -13.41 16.53 11.05
N VAL A 131 -14.23 16.20 10.06
CA VAL A 131 -14.12 14.94 9.29
C VAL A 131 -12.84 14.95 8.47
N SER A 132 -12.55 16.04 7.76
CA SER A 132 -11.38 16.15 6.88
C SER A 132 -10.07 16.08 7.67
N LYS A 133 -10.00 16.72 8.84
CA LYS A 133 -8.82 16.67 9.73
C LYS A 133 -8.53 15.24 10.22
N SER A 134 -9.57 14.42 10.38
CA SER A 134 -9.44 13.04 10.87
C SER A 134 -9.17 12.04 9.74
N LEU A 135 -9.86 12.16 8.61
CA LEU A 135 -9.74 11.23 7.48
C LEU A 135 -8.62 11.56 6.49
N GLY A 136 -8.16 12.81 6.43
CA GLY A 136 -7.09 13.25 5.53
C GLY A 136 -5.83 12.40 5.66
N PRO A 137 -5.22 12.31 6.85
CA PRO A 137 -4.03 11.48 7.05
C PRO A 137 -4.27 10.01 6.65
N MET A 138 -5.43 9.45 6.99
CA MET A 138 -5.77 8.07 6.64
C MET A 138 -5.75 7.83 5.13
N LEU A 139 -6.24 8.80 4.34
CA LEU A 139 -6.21 8.72 2.89
C LEU A 139 -4.78 8.74 2.37
N ASP A 140 -3.98 9.72 2.80
CA ASP A 140 -2.58 9.88 2.36
C ASP A 140 -1.74 8.62 2.65
N PHE A 141 -1.87 8.05 3.86
CA PHE A 141 -1.17 6.82 4.22
C PHE A 141 -1.71 5.58 3.51
N THR A 142 -3.01 5.49 3.26
CA THR A 142 -3.55 4.34 2.52
C THR A 142 -3.06 4.36 1.08
N ASP A 143 -3.03 5.54 0.44
CA ASP A 143 -2.49 5.70 -0.91
C ASP A 143 -1.00 5.37 -0.94
N ALA A 144 -0.23 5.85 0.03
CA ALA A 144 1.19 5.50 0.18
C ALA A 144 1.43 4.01 0.49
N LEU A 145 0.55 3.32 1.22
CA LEU A 145 0.70 1.87 1.44
C LEU A 145 0.25 1.03 0.25
N SER A 146 -0.48 1.63 -0.69
CA SER A 146 -1.00 0.97 -1.90
C SER A 146 -0.04 1.02 -3.09
N GLY A 147 1.16 1.57 -2.90
CA GLY A 147 2.22 1.55 -3.89
C GLY A 147 2.79 0.14 -4.11
N ASP A 148 3.22 -0.11 -5.35
CA ASP A 148 3.80 -1.38 -5.82
C ASP A 148 5.26 -1.25 -6.29
N GLU A 149 5.80 -0.03 -6.32
CA GLU A 149 7.17 0.26 -6.76
C GLU A 149 8.19 0.23 -5.61
N TYR A 150 7.73 0.16 -4.36
CA TYR A 150 8.58 0.16 -3.16
C TYR A 150 8.04 -0.79 -2.08
N VAL A 151 8.88 -1.09 -1.10
CA VAL A 151 8.51 -1.92 0.05
C VAL A 151 7.50 -1.17 0.91
N SER A 152 6.27 -1.69 0.98
CA SER A 152 5.16 -1.10 1.72
C SER A 152 4.92 -1.75 3.10
N VAL A 153 5.11 -3.06 3.24
CA VAL A 153 4.72 -3.80 4.46
C VAL A 153 5.51 -3.37 5.70
N SER A 154 6.78 -3.02 5.54
CA SER A 154 7.63 -2.57 6.65
C SER A 154 7.22 -1.20 7.18
N PHE A 155 6.51 -0.38 6.39
CA PHE A 155 5.97 0.91 6.84
C PHE A 155 4.72 0.77 7.71
N VAL A 156 3.98 -0.34 7.64
CA VAL A 156 2.70 -0.47 8.34
C VAL A 156 2.86 -0.25 9.84
N LYS A 157 3.90 -0.81 10.47
CA LYS A 157 4.13 -0.64 11.92
C LYS A 157 4.54 0.80 12.31
N PRO A 158 5.52 1.43 11.64
CA PRO A 158 5.79 2.86 11.80
C PRO A 158 4.56 3.75 11.63
N VAL A 159 3.72 3.48 10.63
CA VAL A 159 2.50 4.25 10.36
C VAL A 159 1.46 4.08 11.47
N LEU A 160 1.24 2.85 11.95
CA LEU A 160 0.35 2.58 13.09
C LEU A 160 0.83 3.30 14.36
N GLN A 161 2.14 3.35 14.61
CA GLN A 161 2.69 4.12 15.72
C GLN A 161 2.47 5.62 15.53
N LEU A 162 2.68 6.13 14.32
CA LEU A 162 2.50 7.54 13.99
C LEU A 162 1.03 8.00 14.15
N PHE A 163 0.08 7.14 13.82
CA PHE A 163 -1.34 7.37 14.11
C PHE A 163 -1.58 7.52 15.62
N ASN A 164 -1.05 6.60 16.43
CA ASN A 164 -1.20 6.63 17.88
C ASN A 164 -0.51 7.83 18.55
N THR A 165 0.62 8.31 18.03
CA THR A 165 1.43 9.33 18.73
C THR A 165 1.29 10.75 18.23
N SER A 166 0.79 10.99 17.01
CA SER A 166 0.85 12.33 16.41
C SER A 166 -0.33 12.71 15.52
N LEU A 167 -0.77 11.81 14.64
CA LEU A 167 -1.75 12.14 13.60
C LEU A 167 -3.18 12.08 14.12
N LEU A 168 -3.50 11.07 14.93
CA LEU A 168 -4.79 10.91 15.58
C LEU A 168 -4.73 11.23 17.07
N GLU A 169 -3.65 11.88 17.51
CA GLU A 169 -3.55 12.43 18.86
C GLU A 169 -4.72 13.39 19.11
N MET A 170 -5.39 13.22 20.24
CA MET A 170 -6.50 14.07 20.67
C MET A 170 -5.93 15.33 21.29
N ARG A 171 -6.04 16.45 20.58
CA ARG A 171 -5.51 17.74 21.06
C ARG A 171 -6.59 18.56 21.74
N GLU A 172 -6.20 19.49 22.60
CA GLU A 172 -7.16 20.32 23.33
C GLU A 172 -8.03 21.15 22.39
N GLU A 173 -7.46 21.65 21.29
CA GLU A 173 -8.15 22.43 20.26
C GLU A 173 -9.12 21.63 19.38
N ASP A 174 -9.12 20.30 19.49
CA ASP A 174 -10.03 19.48 18.69
C ASP A 174 -11.48 19.59 19.19
N THR A 175 -12.42 19.69 18.25
CA THR A 175 -13.86 19.59 18.54
C THR A 175 -14.19 18.22 19.13
N ASP A 176 -15.25 18.12 19.94
CA ASP A 176 -15.73 16.83 20.48
C ASP A 176 -15.99 15.80 19.37
N LEU A 177 -16.45 16.28 18.22
CA LEU A 177 -16.64 15.46 17.03
C LEU A 177 -15.32 14.91 16.52
N THR A 178 -14.30 15.76 16.35
CA THR A 178 -12.96 15.35 15.91
C THR A 178 -12.35 14.33 16.89
N LYS A 179 -12.42 14.60 18.20
CA LYS A 179 -11.93 13.69 19.25
C LYS A 179 -12.62 12.32 19.16
N ASN A 180 -13.95 12.30 18.98
CA ASN A 180 -14.72 11.06 18.84
C ASN A 180 -14.33 10.27 17.58
N ILE A 181 -14.19 10.95 16.44
CA ILE A 181 -13.78 10.32 15.16
C ILE A 181 -12.38 9.72 15.30
N LYS A 182 -11.40 10.51 15.78
CA LYS A 182 -10.02 10.06 16.02
C LYS A 182 -9.97 8.85 16.94
N LYS A 183 -10.69 8.90 18.07
CA LYS A 183 -10.76 7.80 19.03
C LYS A 183 -11.28 6.51 18.39
N LYS A 184 -12.43 6.57 17.70
CA LYS A 184 -13.00 5.40 17.02
C LYS A 184 -12.07 4.81 15.97
N MET A 185 -11.34 5.66 15.25
CA MET A 185 -10.35 5.21 14.26
C MET A 185 -9.17 4.50 14.93
N LEU A 186 -8.63 5.07 16.01
CA LEU A 186 -7.55 4.46 16.77
C LEU A 186 -7.95 3.13 17.38
N ASP A 187 -9.13 3.08 18.02
CA ASP A 187 -9.67 1.85 18.61
C ASP A 187 -9.79 0.76 17.53
N TYR A 188 -10.36 1.09 16.37
CA TYR A 188 -10.48 0.15 15.24
C TYR A 188 -9.14 -0.32 14.68
N LEU A 189 -8.17 0.59 14.49
CA LEU A 189 -6.85 0.22 13.97
C LEU A 189 -6.11 -0.67 14.96
N ASN A 190 -6.13 -0.33 16.25
CA ASN A 190 -5.45 -1.11 17.26
C ASN A 190 -6.06 -2.51 17.38
N GLU A 191 -7.39 -2.63 17.39
CA GLU A 191 -8.10 -3.92 17.39
C GLU A 191 -7.78 -4.74 16.13
N LYS A 192 -7.82 -4.12 14.95
CA LYS A 192 -7.60 -4.80 13.67
C LYS A 192 -6.20 -5.39 13.52
N TYR A 193 -5.19 -4.72 14.08
CA TYR A 193 -3.81 -5.16 14.01
C TYR A 193 -3.33 -5.85 15.30
N GLU A 194 -4.23 -6.16 16.24
CA GLU A 194 -3.88 -6.78 17.52
C GLU A 194 -3.39 -8.22 17.38
N ASP A 195 -3.88 -8.92 16.35
CA ASP A 195 -3.59 -10.33 16.07
C ASP A 195 -2.07 -10.65 16.12
N ASP A 196 -1.73 -11.74 16.83
CA ASP A 196 -0.34 -12.09 17.14
C ASP A 196 0.44 -12.47 15.87
N ASP A 197 -0.18 -13.16 14.91
CA ASP A 197 0.49 -13.53 13.67
C ASP A 197 0.72 -12.31 12.77
N THR A 198 -0.24 -11.39 12.74
CA THR A 198 -0.11 -10.09 12.09
C THR A 198 1.02 -9.28 12.74
N GLN A 199 1.07 -9.21 14.07
CA GLN A 199 2.15 -8.52 14.78
C GLN A 199 3.52 -9.14 14.50
N LYS A 200 3.65 -10.47 14.51
CA LYS A 200 4.90 -11.16 14.14
C LYS A 200 5.32 -10.83 12.72
N LEU A 201 4.39 -10.82 11.76
CA LEU A 201 4.68 -10.47 10.37
C LEU A 201 5.23 -9.04 10.28
N LEU A 202 4.55 -8.09 10.93
CA LEU A 202 4.93 -6.68 10.95
C LEU A 202 6.26 -6.44 11.68
N ASP A 203 6.51 -7.14 12.77
CA ASP A 203 7.78 -7.13 13.51
C ASP A 203 8.93 -7.64 12.63
N MET A 204 8.73 -8.76 11.94
CA MET A 204 9.74 -9.31 11.02
C MET A 204 10.01 -8.38 9.85
N ALA A 205 8.96 -7.82 9.24
CA ALA A 205 9.10 -6.87 8.12
C ALA A 205 9.83 -5.60 8.55
N SER A 206 9.47 -5.02 9.70
CA SER A 206 10.11 -3.81 10.23
C SER A 206 11.56 -4.06 10.64
N PHE A 207 11.84 -5.22 11.25
CA PHE A 207 13.19 -5.62 11.66
C PHE A 207 14.14 -5.77 10.47
N LEU A 208 13.66 -6.40 9.39
CA LEU A 208 14.43 -6.64 8.19
C LEU A 208 14.56 -5.41 7.29
N ASP A 209 13.84 -4.32 7.60
CA ASP A 209 14.00 -3.05 6.93
C ASP A 209 15.16 -2.25 7.56
N PRO A 210 16.23 -1.97 6.80
CA PRO A 210 17.38 -1.22 7.32
C PRO A 210 17.04 0.21 7.75
N ARG A 211 15.90 0.76 7.34
CA ARG A 211 15.41 2.09 7.75
C ARG A 211 14.86 2.11 9.18
N PHE A 212 14.32 0.98 9.63
CA PHE A 212 13.53 0.91 10.88
C PHE A 212 14.13 -0.01 11.92
N LYS A 213 14.64 -1.19 11.52
CA LYS A 213 15.24 -2.18 12.40
C LYS A 213 14.38 -2.42 13.66
N MET A 214 14.85 -2.02 14.84
CA MET A 214 14.16 -2.24 16.11
C MET A 214 13.47 -0.98 16.66
N ASP A 215 13.39 0.11 15.88
CA ASP A 215 12.92 1.40 16.39
C ASP A 215 11.43 1.40 16.72
N PHE A 216 10.64 0.67 15.93
CA PHE A 216 9.19 0.59 16.04
C PHE A 216 8.70 -0.71 16.70
N ILE A 217 9.62 -1.47 17.31
CA ILE A 217 9.33 -2.71 18.05
C ILE A 217 9.33 -2.39 19.54
N SER A 218 8.28 -2.81 20.27
CA SER A 218 8.20 -2.60 21.72
C SER A 218 9.38 -3.25 22.43
N ALA A 219 9.88 -2.62 23.50
CA ALA A 219 11.11 -3.04 24.19
C ALA A 219 11.04 -4.51 24.66
N ASP A 220 9.88 -4.90 25.18
CA ASP A 220 9.48 -6.24 25.61
C ASP A 220 9.54 -7.28 24.48
N LYS A 221 9.23 -6.90 23.23
CA LYS A 221 9.25 -7.81 22.08
C LYS A 221 10.61 -7.90 21.39
N LYS A 222 11.54 -6.96 21.61
CA LYS A 222 12.85 -6.93 20.91
C LYS A 222 13.61 -8.26 21.05
N THR A 223 13.67 -8.82 22.26
CA THR A 223 14.37 -10.09 22.51
C THR A 223 13.71 -11.26 21.78
N GLN A 224 12.38 -11.28 21.77
CA GLN A 224 11.61 -12.31 21.06
C GLN A 224 11.84 -12.24 19.55
N VAL A 225 11.76 -11.05 18.96
CA VAL A 225 11.98 -10.85 17.52
C VAL A 225 13.39 -11.29 17.11
N LYS A 226 14.43 -10.95 17.90
CA LYS A 226 15.79 -11.42 17.64
C LYS A 226 15.88 -12.96 17.63
N ALA A 227 15.26 -13.61 18.62
CA ALA A 227 15.25 -15.07 18.69
C ALA A 227 14.49 -15.71 17.51
N THR A 228 13.38 -15.11 17.09
CA THR A 228 12.63 -15.56 15.91
C THR A 228 13.44 -15.42 14.63
N VAL A 229 14.12 -14.29 14.42
CA VAL A 229 15.00 -14.07 13.26
C VAL A 229 16.13 -15.10 13.23
N ALA A 230 16.84 -15.30 14.35
CA ALA A 230 17.91 -16.29 14.45
C ALA A 230 17.42 -17.73 14.14
N SER A 231 16.22 -18.08 14.63
CA SER A 231 15.60 -19.38 14.36
C SER A 231 15.27 -19.55 12.86
N GLN A 232 14.73 -18.52 12.22
CA GLN A 232 14.42 -18.56 10.78
C GLN A 232 15.68 -18.57 9.90
N MET A 233 16.76 -17.90 10.32
CA MET A 233 18.05 -17.95 9.64
C MET A 233 18.57 -19.39 9.59
N MET A 234 18.50 -20.11 10.73
CA MET A 234 18.86 -21.54 10.81
C MET A 234 17.97 -22.43 9.95
N GLU A 235 16.64 -22.25 10.01
CA GLU A 235 15.71 -23.09 9.26
C GLU A 235 15.91 -22.95 7.75
N CYS A 236 16.05 -21.71 7.26
CA CYS A 236 16.22 -21.48 5.84
C CYS A 236 17.53 -22.12 5.36
N GLN A 237 18.59 -22.15 6.18
CA GLN A 237 19.85 -22.80 5.80
C GLN A 237 19.70 -24.32 5.64
N LYS A 238 18.96 -24.99 6.55
CA LYS A 238 18.66 -26.43 6.46
C LYS A 238 17.87 -26.78 5.18
N LYS A 239 16.98 -25.90 4.72
CA LYS A 239 16.24 -26.10 3.46
C LYS A 239 17.15 -25.97 2.24
N SER A 240 18.16 -25.09 2.29
CA SER A 240 19.15 -24.92 1.23
C SER A 240 20.10 -26.12 1.10
N SER A 241 20.33 -26.89 2.16
CA SER A 241 21.16 -28.11 2.12
C SER A 241 20.40 -29.37 1.65
N CYS A 242 19.07 -29.31 1.51
CA CYS A 242 18.22 -30.43 1.06
C CYS A 242 17.81 -30.31 -0.43
N SER A 243 18.04 -29.15 -1.05
CA SER A 243 17.76 -28.93 -2.47
C SER A 243 19.07 -29.07 -3.26
N THR A 244 19.40 -30.29 -3.68
CA THR A 244 20.39 -30.50 -4.74
C THR A 244 19.77 -30.09 -6.07
N ASP A 245 19.92 -28.81 -6.43
CA ASP A 245 19.79 -28.39 -7.81
C ASP A 245 20.98 -28.96 -8.59
N VAL A 246 20.67 -29.92 -9.45
CA VAL A 246 21.61 -30.49 -10.42
C VAL A 246 21.76 -29.48 -11.54
N GLU A 247 22.78 -28.63 -11.50
CA GLU A 247 23.27 -28.01 -12.74
C GLU A 247 23.99 -29.06 -13.60
N PRO A 248 23.76 -29.10 -14.93
CA PRO A 248 24.44 -30.04 -15.79
C PRO A 248 25.91 -29.60 -15.93
N ASN A 249 26.77 -30.33 -15.24
CA ASN A 249 28.22 -30.30 -15.41
C ASN A 249 28.58 -30.75 -16.83
N VAL A 250 28.80 -29.79 -17.74
CA VAL A 250 29.44 -30.07 -19.03
C VAL A 250 30.87 -30.48 -18.75
N THR A 251 31.11 -31.78 -18.83
CA THR A 251 32.42 -32.39 -18.66
C THR A 251 33.25 -32.05 -19.90
N SER A 252 34.26 -31.20 -19.75
CA SER A 252 35.38 -31.13 -20.70
C SER A 252 36.67 -31.48 -19.98
N ALA A 253 37.13 -32.70 -20.26
CA ALA A 253 38.43 -33.19 -19.88
C ALA A 253 39.52 -32.28 -20.47
N THR A 254 40.28 -31.60 -19.61
CA THR A 254 41.58 -31.06 -20.02
C THR A 254 42.62 -31.24 -18.92
N GLN A 255 43.60 -32.07 -19.26
CA GLN A 255 44.91 -32.38 -18.70
C GLN A 255 45.46 -31.45 -17.60
N ALA A 256 45.90 -32.09 -16.52
CA ALA A 256 46.60 -31.50 -15.39
C ALA A 256 47.90 -30.79 -15.81
N LYS A 257 47.99 -29.49 -15.52
CA LYS A 257 49.27 -28.77 -15.35
C LYS A 257 49.38 -28.31 -13.90
N LYS A 258 50.50 -28.65 -13.25
CA LYS A 258 50.82 -28.33 -11.85
C LYS A 258 50.70 -26.83 -11.60
N ALA A 259 49.65 -26.40 -10.91
CA ALA A 259 49.52 -25.03 -10.44
C ALA A 259 50.52 -24.78 -9.29
N LYS A 260 51.26 -23.66 -9.36
CA LYS A 260 52.13 -23.21 -8.27
C LYS A 260 51.27 -22.94 -7.04
N LYS A 261 51.69 -23.44 -5.87
CA LYS A 261 51.04 -23.21 -4.59
C LYS A 261 50.97 -21.70 -4.31
N SER A 262 49.77 -21.11 -4.44
CA SER A 262 49.47 -19.74 -4.02
C SER A 262 49.69 -19.60 -2.51
N LEU A 263 50.06 -18.40 -2.03
CA LEU A 263 50.14 -18.10 -0.60
C LEU A 263 48.87 -18.53 0.16
N GLY A 264 47.69 -18.45 -0.47
CA GLY A 264 46.43 -18.91 0.12
C GLY A 264 46.35 -20.42 0.37
N SER A 265 47.11 -21.24 -0.37
CA SER A 265 47.14 -22.69 -0.18
C SER A 265 47.85 -23.12 1.11
N PHE A 266 48.74 -22.27 1.65
CA PHE A 266 49.44 -22.52 2.92
C PHE A 266 48.53 -22.28 4.13
N PHE A 267 47.57 -21.35 4.04
CA PHE A 267 46.60 -21.09 5.10
C PHE A 267 45.44 -22.09 5.10
N LYS A 268 45.03 -22.57 3.92
CA LYS A 268 43.91 -23.52 3.75
C LYS A 268 44.15 -24.89 4.38
N GLN A 269 45.42 -25.29 4.51
CA GLN A 269 45.81 -26.58 5.10
C GLN A 269 45.54 -26.64 6.61
N ARG A 270 45.51 -25.48 7.30
CA ARG A 270 45.18 -25.38 8.74
C ARG A 270 43.68 -25.45 9.04
N GLU A 271 42.83 -25.06 8.10
CA GLU A 271 41.37 -25.01 8.28
C GLU A 271 40.72 -26.40 8.20
N THR A 272 41.35 -27.34 7.48
CA THR A 272 40.83 -28.70 7.33
C THR A 272 40.96 -29.58 8.58
N GLU A 273 41.82 -29.22 9.53
CA GLU A 273 42.08 -30.01 10.75
C GLU A 273 41.13 -29.66 11.91
N ALA A 274 40.32 -28.59 11.79
CA ALA A 274 39.43 -28.09 12.85
C ALA A 274 37.94 -28.43 12.65
N LYS A 275 37.59 -29.45 11.85
CA LYS A 275 36.19 -29.88 11.63
C LYS A 275 35.71 -30.85 12.71
N GLY A 276 35.60 -30.36 13.93
CA GLY A 276 34.81 -30.98 15.01
C GLY A 276 33.81 -29.95 15.52
N ASP A 277 32.51 -30.25 15.38
CA ASP A 277 31.36 -29.42 15.77
C ASP A 277 30.98 -28.24 14.85
N SER A 278 30.45 -28.58 13.68
CA SER A 278 29.91 -27.61 12.70
C SER A 278 28.60 -26.91 13.12
N SER A 279 27.97 -27.33 14.22
CA SER A 279 26.66 -26.82 14.65
C SER A 279 26.79 -25.59 15.56
N LEU A 280 27.76 -25.59 16.48
CA LEU A 280 28.06 -24.45 17.35
C LEU A 280 28.63 -23.27 16.54
N THR A 281 29.62 -23.56 15.68
CA THR A 281 30.25 -22.55 14.80
C THR A 281 29.27 -21.83 13.89
N LEU A 282 28.21 -22.52 13.45
CA LEU A 282 27.19 -21.91 12.61
C LEU A 282 26.30 -20.95 13.39
N LYS A 283 25.83 -21.32 14.59
CA LYS A 283 25.03 -20.44 15.44
C LYS A 283 25.79 -19.15 15.75
N ASP A 284 27.06 -19.29 16.10
CA ASP A 284 27.95 -18.15 16.38
C ASP A 284 28.08 -17.22 15.16
N ALA A 285 28.19 -17.79 13.94
CA ALA A 285 28.24 -17.01 12.70
C ALA A 285 26.93 -16.26 12.41
N LEU A 286 25.77 -16.89 12.66
CA LEU A 286 24.45 -16.24 12.48
C LEU A 286 24.23 -15.11 13.50
N GLU A 287 24.62 -15.32 14.75
CA GLU A 287 24.56 -14.30 15.78
C GLU A 287 25.51 -13.13 15.48
N ALA A 288 26.71 -13.41 14.97
CA ALA A 288 27.65 -12.38 14.52
C ALA A 288 27.08 -11.55 13.35
N GLU A 289 26.47 -12.20 12.36
CA GLU A 289 25.77 -11.53 11.24
C GLU A 289 24.65 -10.61 11.76
N LEU A 290 23.81 -11.12 12.66
CA LEU A 290 22.70 -10.39 13.27
C LEU A 290 23.16 -9.16 14.06
N ASN A 291 24.18 -9.34 14.91
CA ASN A 291 24.74 -8.25 15.71
C ASN A 291 25.39 -7.18 14.82
N THR A 292 26.09 -7.58 13.76
CA THR A 292 26.69 -6.64 12.81
C THR A 292 25.64 -5.81 12.08
N TYR A 293 24.52 -6.42 11.67
CA TYR A 293 23.39 -5.72 11.06
C TYR A 293 22.77 -4.67 12.00
N LEU A 294 22.61 -5.03 13.28
CA LEU A 294 22.07 -4.13 14.30
C LEU A 294 22.99 -2.95 14.62
N LEU A 295 24.31 -3.14 14.52
CA LEU A 295 25.30 -2.08 14.73
C LEU A 295 25.49 -1.17 13.52
N THR A 296 25.06 -1.61 12.33
CA THR A 296 25.13 -0.78 11.13
C THR A 296 24.18 0.42 11.30
N PRO A 297 24.53 1.64 10.87
CA PRO A 297 23.60 2.76 10.92
C PRO A 297 22.34 2.49 10.08
N PRO A 298 21.17 3.05 10.46
CA PRO A 298 20.00 3.03 9.60
C PRO A 298 20.25 3.87 8.33
N ILE A 299 19.63 3.47 7.23
CA ILE A 299 19.67 4.23 5.97
C ILE A 299 18.59 5.33 5.97
N ASP A 300 18.67 6.24 5.00
CA ASP A 300 17.66 7.28 4.85
C ASP A 300 16.26 6.67 4.59
N LYS A 301 15.20 7.33 5.07
CA LYS A 301 13.82 6.82 4.98
C LYS A 301 13.31 6.75 3.54
N GLU A 302 13.86 7.58 2.65
CA GLU A 302 13.54 7.63 1.22
C GLU A 302 14.37 6.66 0.37
N GLU A 303 15.38 6.01 0.94
CA GLU A 303 16.17 5.00 0.23
C GLU A 303 15.43 3.65 0.11
N ASP A 304 15.70 2.92 -0.98
CA ASP A 304 15.12 1.60 -1.21
C ASP A 304 15.84 0.52 -0.36
N PRO A 305 15.14 -0.12 0.61
CA PRO A 305 15.73 -1.18 1.41
C PRO A 305 16.14 -2.41 0.58
N LEU A 306 15.45 -2.71 -0.54
CA LEU A 306 15.81 -3.86 -1.39
C LEU A 306 17.11 -3.61 -2.15
N ALA A 307 17.33 -2.40 -2.65
CA ALA A 307 18.60 -1.97 -3.21
C ALA A 307 19.74 -2.11 -2.18
N TRP A 308 19.50 -1.70 -0.93
CA TRP A 308 20.48 -1.85 0.14
C TRP A 308 20.84 -3.32 0.39
N TRP A 309 19.85 -4.21 0.49
CA TRP A 309 20.06 -5.64 0.66
C TRP A 309 20.78 -6.29 -0.52
N LYS A 310 20.58 -5.78 -1.74
CA LYS A 310 21.28 -6.27 -2.95
C LYS A 310 22.79 -6.00 -2.87
N VAL A 311 23.18 -4.83 -2.35
CA VAL A 311 24.59 -4.46 -2.15
C VAL A 311 25.21 -5.25 -0.99
N HIS A 312 24.48 -5.41 0.12
CA HIS A 312 25.01 -6.03 1.34
C HIS A 312 24.78 -7.54 1.44
N LYS A 313 24.28 -8.18 0.38
CA LYS A 313 24.00 -9.63 0.34
C LYS A 313 25.21 -10.50 0.69
N LEU A 314 26.42 -10.07 0.35
CA LEU A 314 27.65 -10.82 0.65
C LEU A 314 28.03 -10.72 2.13
N SER A 315 27.74 -9.58 2.77
CA SER A 315 28.00 -9.34 4.19
C SER A 315 26.93 -9.98 5.08
N PHE A 316 25.69 -10.04 4.59
CA PHE A 316 24.53 -10.55 5.33
C PHE A 316 23.75 -11.60 4.52
N PRO A 317 24.34 -12.76 4.20
CA PRO A 317 23.74 -13.73 3.28
C PRO A 317 22.45 -14.36 3.82
N HIS A 318 22.33 -14.55 5.14
CA HIS A 318 21.15 -15.17 5.74
C HIS A 318 20.02 -14.16 5.92
N LEU A 319 20.34 -12.95 6.40
CA LEU A 319 19.36 -11.88 6.56
C LEU A 319 18.84 -11.38 5.20
N ALA A 320 19.69 -11.22 4.19
CA ALA A 320 19.26 -10.76 2.86
C ALA A 320 18.21 -11.70 2.24
N ARG A 321 18.31 -13.00 2.53
CA ARG A 321 17.34 -13.98 2.08
C ARG A 321 16.01 -13.87 2.81
N LEU A 322 16.02 -13.60 4.12
CA LEU A 322 14.80 -13.33 4.88
C LEU A 322 14.17 -12.00 4.44
N ALA A 323 14.98 -10.96 4.27
CA ALA A 323 14.53 -9.65 3.80
C ALA A 323 13.79 -9.78 2.46
N ARG A 324 14.33 -10.53 1.49
CA ARG A 324 13.64 -10.78 0.22
C ARG A 324 12.30 -11.49 0.39
N LYS A 325 12.15 -12.37 1.38
CA LYS A 325 10.90 -13.11 1.64
C LYS A 325 9.82 -12.21 2.28
N TYR A 326 10.22 -11.33 3.20
CA TYR A 326 9.27 -10.50 3.96
C TYR A 326 8.98 -9.16 3.29
N LEU A 327 10.00 -8.48 2.74
CA LEU A 327 9.86 -7.13 2.20
C LEU A 327 9.16 -7.10 0.82
N CYS A 328 9.00 -8.25 0.15
CA CYS A 328 8.24 -8.33 -1.09
C CYS A 328 6.72 -8.44 -0.88
N ILE A 329 6.27 -8.54 0.37
CA ILE A 329 4.85 -8.65 0.70
C ILE A 329 4.25 -7.24 0.54
N PRO A 330 3.23 -7.05 -0.31
CA PRO A 330 2.52 -5.78 -0.39
C PRO A 330 1.69 -5.56 0.88
N ALA A 331 1.53 -4.30 1.31
CA ALA A 331 0.75 -3.97 2.49
C ALA A 331 -0.77 -4.03 2.23
N THR A 332 -1.17 -3.87 0.95
CA THR A 332 -2.57 -3.87 0.53
C THR A 332 -2.80 -4.78 -0.67
N SER A 333 -4.06 -5.13 -0.93
CA SER A 333 -4.51 -5.82 -2.14
C SER A 333 -4.61 -4.89 -3.36
N SER A 334 -4.38 -3.59 -3.20
CA SER A 334 -4.57 -2.60 -4.28
C SER A 334 -3.76 -2.87 -5.55
N PRO A 335 -2.50 -3.38 -5.49
CA PRO A 335 -1.76 -3.74 -6.69
C PRO A 335 -2.45 -4.82 -7.52
N SER A 336 -2.97 -5.87 -6.87
CA SER A 336 -3.68 -6.93 -7.58
C SER A 336 -5.00 -6.44 -8.14
N GLU A 337 -5.76 -5.64 -7.38
CA GLU A 337 -7.00 -5.00 -7.84
C GLU A 337 -6.77 -4.08 -9.06
N ARG A 338 -5.66 -3.34 -9.10
CA ARG A 338 -5.29 -2.49 -10.25
C ARG A 338 -4.99 -3.32 -11.50
N LEU A 339 -4.28 -4.45 -11.34
CA LEU A 339 -4.04 -5.40 -12.42
C LEU A 339 -5.36 -6.00 -12.94
N PHE A 340 -6.27 -6.40 -12.05
CA PHE A 340 -7.59 -6.92 -12.41
C PHE A 340 -8.52 -5.86 -12.99
N SER A 341 -8.44 -4.60 -12.56
CA SER A 341 -9.23 -3.50 -13.12
C SER A 341 -8.76 -3.13 -14.53
N THR A 342 -7.44 -3.10 -14.75
CA THR A 342 -6.85 -2.87 -16.07
C THR A 342 -7.22 -4.01 -17.01
N SER A 343 -7.09 -5.26 -16.55
CA SER A 343 -7.48 -6.45 -17.30
C SER A 343 -8.99 -6.51 -17.53
N GLY A 344 -9.80 -6.08 -16.56
CA GLY A 344 -11.24 -5.95 -16.66
C GLY A 344 -11.62 -4.97 -17.76
N ASN A 345 -10.98 -3.81 -17.86
CA ASN A 345 -11.21 -2.87 -18.96
C ASN A 345 -10.86 -3.49 -20.32
N ILE A 346 -9.79 -4.28 -20.41
CA ILE A 346 -9.42 -5.01 -21.65
C ILE A 346 -10.46 -6.09 -21.99
N VAL A 347 -10.95 -6.83 -20.99
CA VAL A 347 -11.93 -7.92 -21.14
C VAL A 347 -13.35 -7.40 -21.42
N THR A 348 -13.73 -6.24 -20.89
CA THR A 348 -15.11 -5.73 -20.96
C THR A 348 -15.32 -4.77 -22.13
N CYS A 349 -14.26 -4.17 -22.69
CA CYS A 349 -14.40 -3.15 -23.73
C CYS A 349 -14.72 -3.66 -25.15
N GLN A 350 -14.81 -4.97 -25.40
CA GLN A 350 -15.38 -5.49 -26.64
C GLN A 350 -16.28 -6.70 -26.36
N ARG A 351 -17.41 -6.77 -27.07
CA ARG A 351 -18.40 -7.86 -27.03
C ARG A 351 -17.81 -9.22 -27.42
N THR A 352 -16.98 -9.80 -26.58
CA THR A 352 -16.51 -11.17 -26.73
C THR A 352 -16.64 -11.86 -25.39
N CYS A 353 -17.69 -12.66 -25.27
CA CYS A 353 -17.82 -13.69 -24.27
C CYS A 353 -16.61 -14.63 -24.43
N LEU A 354 -15.53 -14.40 -23.68
CA LEU A 354 -14.51 -15.42 -23.53
C LEU A 354 -15.18 -16.57 -22.80
N LYS A 355 -15.32 -17.71 -23.47
CA LYS A 355 -15.68 -18.97 -22.82
C LYS A 355 -14.69 -19.16 -21.64
N PRO A 356 -15.10 -19.74 -20.51
CA PRO A 356 -14.24 -19.98 -19.37
C PRO A 356 -13.21 -21.08 -19.71
N ALA A 357 -12.29 -20.80 -20.62
CA ALA A 357 -11.03 -21.50 -20.69
C ALA A 357 -10.18 -20.88 -19.60
N LYS A 358 -9.83 -21.72 -18.61
CA LYS A 358 -8.97 -21.38 -17.48
C LYS A 358 -7.82 -20.47 -17.96
N PRO A 359 -7.57 -19.31 -17.33
CA PRO A 359 -6.43 -18.48 -17.71
C PRO A 359 -5.14 -19.29 -17.53
N GLN A 360 -4.52 -19.66 -18.65
CA GLN A 360 -3.35 -20.55 -18.75
C GLN A 360 -2.03 -19.92 -18.30
N TRP A 361 -2.03 -18.72 -17.68
CA TRP A 361 -0.80 -18.22 -17.06
C TRP A 361 -0.38 -19.03 -15.82
N ALA A 362 -1.23 -19.96 -15.36
CA ALA A 362 -0.97 -20.83 -14.23
C ALA A 362 -0.36 -22.21 -14.59
N THR A 363 0.17 -22.47 -15.80
CA THR A 363 0.73 -23.81 -16.09
C THR A 363 1.87 -23.96 -17.11
N GLU A 364 2.53 -22.89 -17.57
CA GLU A 364 3.70 -23.05 -18.46
C GLU A 364 4.87 -22.15 -18.05
N TYR A 365 5.65 -22.63 -17.07
CA TYR A 365 7.06 -22.23 -16.89
C TYR A 365 7.98 -23.47 -16.96
N THR A 366 7.61 -24.43 -17.78
CA THR A 366 8.45 -25.60 -18.08
C THR A 366 8.55 -25.78 -19.59
N ALA A 367 9.77 -25.58 -20.08
CA ALA A 367 10.29 -26.04 -21.37
C ALA A 367 9.79 -25.35 -22.65
N SER A 368 10.52 -24.31 -23.08
CA SER A 368 11.15 -24.33 -24.42
C SER A 368 12.18 -23.21 -24.56
N SER A 369 13.44 -23.52 -24.27
CA SER A 369 14.58 -22.86 -24.89
C SER A 369 15.43 -23.96 -25.49
N ALA A 370 15.16 -24.31 -26.75
CA ALA A 370 16.04 -25.10 -27.59
C ALA A 370 15.67 -24.90 -29.06
N ASN A 371 16.62 -24.33 -29.80
CA ASN A 371 16.83 -24.43 -31.25
C ASN A 371 15.74 -23.92 -32.20
N GLU A 372 16.06 -22.84 -32.92
CA GLU A 372 15.98 -22.85 -34.39
C GLU A 372 17.22 -22.19 -35.02
N PRO A 373 17.75 -22.72 -36.13
CA PRO A 373 18.93 -22.21 -36.83
C PRO A 373 18.56 -21.25 -37.97
N LEU A 374 19.45 -20.31 -38.27
CA LEU A 374 19.89 -19.94 -39.62
C LEU A 374 21.29 -19.33 -39.55
#